data_AF-B7AU22-F1
#
_entry.id   AF-B7AU22-F1
#
_cell.length_a   1.000
_cell.length_b   1.000
_cell.length_c   1.000
_cell.angle_alpha   90.00
_cell.angle_beta   90.00
_cell.angle_gamma   90.00
#
_symmetry.space_group_name_H-M   'P 1'
#
loop_
_entity.id
_entity.type
_entity.pdbx_description
1 polymer ?
#
loop_
_entity_poly.entity_id
_entity_poly.type
_entity_poly.pdbx_seq_one_letter_code
_entity_poly.pdbx_strand_id
1 'polypeptide(L)'
;DTLAGILKEARKEQLKNRMQYGELYHRNYYKEVQDKNRVYYEYYHLDGTQAVPEEYKEISFVCLRPDGCLELPSTLGLVCRSVSNRLEGFEGFHFHQLRHTYTSNLLSNGAAPKDVQELLGHSDVSTTMNVYAHSTRKAKRDSARLLDKVAGND
;
A
#
# COMPACT_ATOMS: atom_id res chain seq x y z
N ASP A 1 -6.48 -11.08 14.69
CA ASP A 1 -5.86 -10.65 13.43
C ASP A 1 -6.43 -9.29 13.03
N THR A 2 -5.64 -8.22 13.22
CA THR A 2 -6.08 -6.82 13.13
C THR A 2 -6.41 -6.41 11.69
N LEU A 3 -5.66 -6.92 10.71
CA LEU A 3 -5.88 -6.60 9.30
C LEU A 3 -7.20 -7.16 8.78
N ALA A 4 -7.51 -8.41 9.15
CA ALA A 4 -8.79 -9.02 8.83
C ALA A 4 -9.96 -8.22 9.44
N GLY A 5 -9.78 -7.63 10.62
CA GLY A 5 -10.74 -6.71 11.24
C GLY A 5 -10.95 -5.45 10.39
N ILE A 6 -9.86 -4.77 10.02
CA ILE A 6 -9.90 -3.56 9.18
C ILE A 6 -10.59 -3.85 7.83
N LEU A 7 -10.27 -4.96 7.19
CA LEU A 7 -10.90 -5.35 5.92
C LEU A 7 -12.39 -5.62 6.07
N LYS A 8 -12.82 -6.25 7.16
CA LYS A 8 -14.24 -6.47 7.45
C LYS A 8 -14.99 -5.15 7.66
N GLU A 9 -14.41 -4.22 8.41
CA GLU A 9 -15.01 -2.89 8.59
C GLU A 9 -15.07 -2.10 7.28
N ALA A 10 -14.01 -2.12 6.46
CA ALA A 10 -14.02 -1.50 5.14
C ALA A 10 -15.15 -2.08 4.25
N ARG A 11 -15.37 -3.40 4.28
CA ARG A 11 -16.48 -4.04 3.55
C ARG A 11 -17.86 -3.60 4.06
N LYS A 12 -18.05 -3.44 5.37
CA LYS A 12 -19.30 -2.91 5.93
C LYS A 12 -19.54 -1.47 5.48
N GLU A 13 -18.51 -0.65 5.46
CA GLU A 13 -18.60 0.74 5.01
C GLU A 13 -18.92 0.84 3.52
N GLN A 14 -18.30 0.01 2.68
CA GLN A 14 -18.66 -0.11 1.26
C GLN A 14 -20.16 -0.48 1.08
N LEU A 15 -20.68 -1.40 1.88
CA LEU A 15 -22.10 -1.78 1.82
C LEU A 15 -23.02 -0.61 2.21
N LYS A 16 -22.66 0.13 3.27
CA LYS A 16 -23.39 1.32 3.71
C LYS A 16 -23.40 2.39 2.62
N ASN A 17 -22.24 2.65 2.01
CA ASN A 17 -22.11 3.61 0.92
C ASN A 17 -22.96 3.19 -0.28
N ARG A 18 -22.97 1.91 -0.64
CA ARG A 18 -23.83 1.39 -1.71
C ARG A 18 -25.32 1.66 -1.45
N MET A 19 -25.78 1.47 -0.22
CA MET A 19 -27.16 1.80 0.16
C MET A 19 -27.43 3.31 0.10
N GLN A 20 -26.47 4.13 0.51
CA GLN A 20 -26.61 5.59 0.55
C GLN A 20 -26.67 6.21 -0.86
N TYR A 21 -25.80 5.77 -1.77
CA TYR A 21 -25.71 6.32 -3.13
C TYR A 21 -26.73 5.68 -4.09
N GLY A 22 -27.25 4.48 -3.77
CA GLY A 22 -28.30 3.83 -4.54
C GLY A 22 -27.90 3.63 -6.01
N GLU A 23 -28.70 4.16 -6.93
CA GLU A 23 -28.44 4.10 -8.39
C GLU A 23 -27.19 4.88 -8.82
N LEU A 24 -26.74 5.86 -8.03
CA LEU A 24 -25.51 6.61 -8.30
C LEU A 24 -24.25 5.89 -7.80
N TYR A 25 -24.41 4.73 -7.16
CA TYR A 25 -23.27 3.93 -6.73
C TYR A 25 -22.65 3.20 -7.91
N HIS A 26 -21.36 3.40 -8.11
CA HIS A 26 -20.60 2.81 -9.20
C HIS A 26 -20.18 1.39 -8.85
N ARG A 27 -20.35 0.49 -9.82
CA ARG A 27 -19.74 -0.83 -9.82
C ARG A 27 -18.55 -0.83 -10.76
N ASN A 28 -17.55 -1.63 -10.43
CA ASN A 28 -16.30 -1.68 -11.20
C ASN A 28 -16.28 -2.93 -12.06
N TYR A 29 -15.73 -2.78 -13.25
CA TYR A 29 -15.70 -3.80 -14.29
C TYR A 29 -14.32 -3.83 -14.93
N TYR A 30 -13.99 -4.95 -15.55
CA TYR A 30 -12.83 -5.05 -16.41
C TYR A 30 -13.18 -5.73 -17.74
N LYS A 31 -12.42 -5.38 -18.76
CA LYS A 31 -12.43 -6.01 -20.07
C LYS A 31 -11.04 -6.56 -20.35
N GLU A 32 -10.98 -7.81 -20.80
CA GLU A 32 -9.74 -8.40 -21.29
C GLU A 32 -9.51 -7.94 -22.73
N VAL A 33 -8.34 -7.37 -22.99
CA VAL A 33 -7.93 -6.88 -24.31
C VAL A 33 -6.70 -7.65 -24.77
N GLN A 34 -6.81 -8.27 -25.94
CA GLN A 34 -5.72 -8.96 -26.60
C GLN A 34 -5.14 -8.06 -27.69
N ASP A 35 -3.90 -7.60 -27.48
CA ASP A 35 -3.14 -6.85 -28.48
C ASP A 35 -1.87 -7.61 -28.86
N LYS A 36 -1.82 -8.08 -30.13
CA LYS A 36 -0.70 -8.75 -30.82
C LYS A 36 -0.01 -9.88 -30.04
N ASN A 37 0.70 -9.57 -28.96
CA ASN A 37 1.46 -10.49 -28.11
C ASN A 37 1.25 -10.27 -26.59
N ARG A 38 0.27 -9.46 -26.18
CA ARG A 38 0.00 -9.15 -24.77
C ARG A 38 -1.49 -9.17 -24.49
N VAL A 39 -1.84 -9.77 -23.36
CA VAL A 39 -3.16 -9.64 -22.76
C VAL A 39 -3.06 -8.60 -21.66
N TYR A 40 -3.89 -7.56 -21.72
CA TYR A 40 -4.02 -6.57 -20.66
C TYR A 40 -5.48 -6.38 -20.29
N TYR A 41 -5.71 -5.77 -19.13
CA TYR A 41 -7.05 -5.51 -18.61
C TYR A 41 -7.30 -4.02 -18.60
N GLU A 42 -8.41 -3.61 -19.21
CA GLU A 42 -8.93 -2.26 -19.08
C GLU A 42 -9.98 -2.24 -17.98
N TYR A 43 -9.96 -1.20 -17.15
CA TYR A 43 -10.87 -1.06 -16.01
C TYR A 43 -11.87 0.06 -16.25
N TYR A 44 -13.11 -0.20 -15.90
CA TYR A 44 -14.24 0.69 -16.10
C TYR A 44 -15.08 0.76 -14.82
N HIS A 45 -15.77 1.88 -14.63
CA HIS A 45 -16.77 2.01 -13.58
C HIS A 45 -18.06 2.53 -14.20
N LEU A 46 -19.18 1.92 -13.83
CA LEU A 46 -20.50 2.26 -14.33
C LEU A 46 -21.43 2.45 -13.14
N ASP A 47 -22.20 3.52 -13.14
CA ASP A 47 -23.29 3.69 -12.16
C ASP A 47 -24.49 2.79 -12.52
N GLY A 48 -25.47 2.71 -11.62
CA GLY A 48 -26.65 1.86 -11.77
C GLY A 48 -27.61 2.29 -12.88
N THR A 49 -27.41 3.45 -13.49
CA THR A 49 -28.23 3.96 -14.60
C THR A 49 -27.68 3.55 -15.98
N GLN A 50 -26.42 3.12 -16.03
CA GLN A 50 -25.74 2.74 -17.26
C GLN A 50 -25.95 1.25 -17.58
N ALA A 51 -26.19 0.95 -18.85
CA ALA A 51 -26.18 -0.43 -19.32
C ALA A 51 -24.76 -1.00 -19.28
N VAL A 52 -24.62 -2.20 -18.72
CA VAL A 52 -23.33 -2.91 -18.65
C VAL A 52 -23.10 -3.66 -19.96
N PRO A 53 -22.02 -3.39 -20.72
CA PRO A 53 -21.67 -4.16 -21.91
C PRO A 53 -21.47 -5.65 -21.61
N GLU A 54 -21.85 -6.54 -22.54
CA GLU A 54 -21.76 -8.00 -22.32
C GLU A 54 -20.33 -8.49 -22.09
N GLU A 55 -19.34 -7.81 -22.67
CA GLU A 55 -17.93 -8.18 -22.51
C GLU A 55 -17.32 -7.79 -21.14
N TYR A 56 -18.04 -6.99 -20.34
CA TYR A 56 -17.53 -6.48 -19.06
C TYR A 56 -17.75 -7.50 -17.95
N LYS A 57 -16.68 -7.82 -17.22
CA LYS A 57 -16.72 -8.68 -16.04
C LYS A 57 -16.64 -7.83 -14.79
N GLU A 58 -17.59 -8.01 -13.88
CA GLU A 58 -17.60 -7.27 -12.61
C GLU A 58 -16.41 -7.66 -11.73
N ILE A 59 -15.81 -6.66 -11.09
CA ILE A 59 -14.72 -6.83 -10.13
C ILE A 59 -14.99 -5.98 -8.88
N SER A 60 -14.67 -6.54 -7.71
CA SER A 60 -14.82 -5.85 -6.44
C SER A 60 -13.45 -5.49 -5.87
N PHE A 61 -13.18 -4.19 -5.76
CA PHE A 61 -11.98 -3.66 -5.13
C PHE A 61 -12.21 -3.36 -3.64
N VAL A 62 -11.10 -3.23 -2.91
CA VAL A 62 -11.10 -2.80 -1.50
C VAL A 62 -10.96 -1.27 -1.41
N CYS A 63 -10.05 -0.68 -2.18
CA CYS A 63 -9.83 0.76 -2.21
C CYS A 63 -10.84 1.42 -3.15
N LEU A 64 -12.00 1.76 -2.60
CA LEU A 64 -13.08 2.44 -3.32
C LEU A 64 -13.34 3.81 -2.70
N ARG A 65 -13.73 4.76 -3.54
CA ARG A 65 -14.37 6.01 -3.10
C ARG A 65 -15.74 5.71 -2.51
N PRO A 66 -16.32 6.67 -1.74
CA PRO A 66 -17.69 6.53 -1.24
C PRO A 66 -18.73 6.29 -2.34
N ASP A 67 -18.52 6.83 -3.54
CA ASP A 67 -19.40 6.62 -4.69
C ASP A 67 -19.22 5.26 -5.38
N GLY A 68 -18.32 4.39 -4.90
CA GLY A 68 -18.08 3.06 -5.45
C GLY A 68 -17.03 2.99 -6.57
N CYS A 69 -16.51 4.12 -7.05
CA CYS A 69 -15.42 4.12 -8.03
C CYS A 69 -14.11 3.66 -7.43
N LEU A 70 -13.26 3.02 -8.24
CA LEU A 70 -11.89 2.69 -7.88
C LEU A 70 -11.09 3.96 -7.51
N GLU A 71 -10.44 3.93 -6.34
CA GLU A 71 -9.45 4.94 -6.00
C GLU A 71 -8.15 4.71 -6.76
N LEU A 72 -7.70 5.73 -7.50
CA LEU A 72 -6.50 5.64 -8.32
C LEU A 72 -5.24 5.93 -7.48
N PRO A 73 -4.10 5.28 -7.78
CA PRO A 73 -2.83 5.55 -7.10
C PRO A 73 -2.39 7.03 -7.18
N SER A 74 -2.79 7.75 -8.23
CA SER A 74 -2.51 9.18 -8.37
C SER A 74 -3.14 10.02 -7.26
N THR A 75 -4.31 9.64 -6.74
CA THR A 75 -4.97 10.29 -5.60
C THR A 75 -4.04 10.29 -4.38
N LEU A 76 -3.36 9.16 -4.12
CA LEU A 76 -2.41 9.06 -3.00
C LEU A 76 -1.22 10.00 -3.17
N GLY A 77 -0.76 10.21 -4.40
CA GLY A 77 0.29 11.19 -4.71
C GLY A 77 -0.14 12.62 -4.36
N LEU A 78 -1.39 12.99 -4.67
CA LEU A 78 -1.96 14.29 -4.31
C LEU A 78 -2.09 14.46 -2.79
N VAL A 79 -2.55 13.43 -2.09
CA VAL A 79 -2.64 13.43 -0.62
C VAL A 79 -1.25 13.59 0.01
N CYS A 80 -0.25 12.83 -0.46
CA CYS A 80 1.12 12.95 0.04
C CYS A 80 1.69 14.35 -0.19
N ARG A 81 1.43 14.95 -1.35
CA ARG A 81 1.83 16.33 -1.64
C ARG A 81 1.15 17.33 -0.71
N SER A 82 -0.14 17.14 -0.43
CA SER A 82 -0.87 17.97 0.52
C SER A 82 -0.25 17.90 1.92
N VAL A 83 0.12 16.69 2.38
CA VAL A 83 0.83 16.48 3.65
C VAL A 83 2.19 17.17 3.64
N SER A 84 2.99 16.97 2.61
CA SER A 84 4.33 17.58 2.46
C SER A 84 4.29 19.11 2.49
N ASN A 85 3.20 19.73 2.06
CA ASN A 85 3.06 21.18 2.03
C ASN A 85 2.47 21.76 3.33
N ARG A 86 1.83 20.93 4.16
CA ARG A 86 1.09 21.38 5.35
C ARG A 86 1.78 21.07 6.66
N LEU A 87 2.63 20.04 6.69
CA LEU A 87 3.34 19.62 7.89
C LEU A 87 4.83 19.89 7.75
N GLU A 88 5.38 20.62 8.71
CA GLU A 88 6.83 20.83 8.82
C GLU A 88 7.54 19.48 9.04
N GLY A 89 8.68 19.29 8.37
CA GLY A 89 9.48 18.06 8.47
C GLY A 89 9.01 16.92 7.58
N PHE A 90 8.01 17.16 6.71
CA PHE A 90 7.52 16.19 5.71
C PHE A 90 7.86 16.61 4.28
N GLU A 91 8.89 17.45 4.09
CA GLU A 91 9.31 17.90 2.76
C GLU A 91 9.70 16.70 1.88
N GLY A 92 9.05 16.60 0.72
CA GLY A 92 9.28 15.50 -0.23
C GLY A 92 8.64 14.17 0.17
N PHE A 93 7.69 14.17 1.11
CA PHE A 93 6.94 12.97 1.48
C PHE A 93 6.18 12.38 0.29
N HIS A 94 6.33 11.07 0.08
CA HIS A 94 5.65 10.32 -0.98
C HIS A 94 5.20 8.94 -0.49
N PHE A 95 4.22 8.35 -1.17
CA PHE A 95 3.55 7.13 -0.72
C PHE A 95 4.51 5.96 -0.44
N HIS A 96 5.54 5.77 -1.28
CA HIS A 96 6.52 4.70 -1.10
C HIS A 96 7.33 4.81 0.22
N GLN A 97 7.43 5.99 0.84
CA GLN A 97 8.09 6.13 2.15
C GLN A 97 7.36 5.36 3.24
N LEU A 98 6.03 5.23 3.17
CA LEU A 98 5.26 4.41 4.12
C LEU A 98 5.72 2.95 4.11
N ARG A 99 6.06 2.41 2.93
CA ARG A 99 6.61 1.06 2.78
C ARG A 99 8.01 0.94 3.41
N HIS A 100 8.84 1.98 3.25
CA HIS A 100 10.14 2.02 3.92
C HIS A 100 9.98 2.07 5.44
N THR A 101 9.08 2.90 5.98
CA THR A 101 8.78 2.96 7.41
C THR A 101 8.32 1.61 7.95
N TYR A 102 7.41 0.92 7.25
CA TYR A 102 6.97 -0.43 7.61
C TYR A 102 8.15 -1.41 7.69
N THR A 103 9.01 -1.41 6.66
CA THR A 103 10.20 -2.26 6.59
C THR A 103 11.18 -1.97 7.74
N SER A 104 11.51 -0.69 7.95
CA SER A 104 12.41 -0.24 9.01
C SER A 104 11.88 -0.58 10.40
N ASN A 105 10.58 -0.44 10.64
CA ASN A 105 9.95 -0.77 11.90
C ASN A 105 10.02 -2.28 12.18
N LEU A 106 9.69 -3.13 11.21
CA LEU A 106 9.80 -4.59 11.38
C LEU A 106 11.23 -5.02 11.70
N LEU A 107 12.21 -4.53 10.94
CA LEU A 107 13.62 -4.86 11.16
C LEU A 107 14.12 -4.36 12.51
N SER A 108 13.73 -3.16 12.92
CA SER A 108 14.13 -2.58 14.22
C SER A 108 13.53 -3.33 15.40
N ASN A 109 12.40 -4.01 15.21
CA ASN A 109 11.76 -4.87 16.20
C ASN A 109 12.21 -6.34 16.09
N GLY A 110 13.29 -6.63 15.36
CA GLY A 110 13.92 -7.95 15.33
C GLY A 110 13.30 -8.96 14.36
N ALA A 111 12.41 -8.53 13.45
CA ALA A 111 11.90 -9.41 12.40
C ALA A 111 13.05 -9.88 11.49
N ALA A 112 13.05 -11.15 11.11
CA ALA A 112 14.08 -11.68 10.23
C ALA A 112 13.95 -11.03 8.83
N PRO A 113 15.06 -10.62 8.19
CA PRO A 113 15.01 -9.96 6.89
C PRO A 113 14.28 -10.76 5.80
N LYS A 114 14.35 -12.08 5.86
CA LYS A 114 13.66 -12.98 4.94
C LYS A 114 12.14 -12.90 5.10
N ASP A 115 11.65 -12.92 6.34
CA ASP A 115 10.23 -12.79 6.64
C ASP A 115 9.69 -11.43 6.20
N VAL A 116 10.47 -10.36 6.42
CA VAL A 116 10.11 -9.02 5.95
C VAL A 116 10.04 -8.97 4.42
N GLN A 117 10.98 -9.62 3.72
CA GLN A 117 10.96 -9.71 2.26
C GLN A 117 9.71 -10.45 1.75
N GLU A 118 9.36 -11.58 2.38
CA GLU A 118 8.17 -12.36 2.05
C GLU A 118 6.89 -11.54 2.29
N LEU A 119 6.78 -10.85 3.42
CA LEU A 119 5.65 -9.96 3.74
C LEU A 119 5.50 -8.80 2.74
N LEU A 120 6.61 -8.31 2.21
CA LEU A 120 6.60 -7.25 1.20
C LEU A 120 6.24 -7.78 -0.19
N GLY A 121 6.42 -9.07 -0.47
CA GLY A 121 6.18 -9.65 -1.80
C GLY A 121 7.11 -9.10 -2.88
N HIS A 122 8.34 -8.70 -2.52
CA HIS A 122 9.34 -8.26 -3.51
C HIS A 122 9.85 -9.45 -4.33
N SER A 123 9.73 -9.37 -5.66
CA SER A 123 10.45 -10.25 -6.60
C SER A 123 11.95 -9.91 -6.67
N ASP A 124 12.35 -8.67 -6.32
CA ASP A 124 13.73 -8.18 -6.35
C ASP A 124 14.24 -7.81 -4.94
N VAL A 125 15.31 -8.48 -4.53
CA VAL A 125 15.95 -8.41 -3.20
C VAL A 125 16.62 -7.04 -2.92
N SER A 126 16.98 -6.29 -3.97
CA SER A 126 17.85 -5.11 -3.85
C SER A 126 17.24 -3.95 -3.04
N THR A 127 15.92 -3.75 -3.12
CA THR A 127 15.24 -2.65 -2.40
C THR A 127 15.13 -2.93 -0.90
N THR A 128 14.91 -4.18 -0.50
CA THR A 128 14.92 -4.59 0.92
C THR A 128 16.33 -4.50 1.50
N MET A 129 17.36 -4.90 0.73
CA MET A 129 18.75 -4.87 1.18
C MET A 129 19.29 -3.45 1.43
N ASN A 130 18.86 -2.44 0.66
CA ASN A 130 19.29 -1.06 0.89
C ASN A 130 18.80 -0.50 2.25
N VAL A 131 17.56 -0.81 2.64
CA VAL A 131 17.02 -0.46 3.96
C VAL A 131 17.68 -1.28 5.07
N TYR A 132 17.88 -2.57 4.83
CA TYR A 132 18.62 -3.48 5.73
C TYR A 132 20.05 -3.00 6.00
N ALA A 133 20.77 -2.52 4.98
CA ALA A 133 22.13 -2.00 5.10
C ALA A 133 22.21 -0.79 6.03
N HIS A 134 21.22 0.10 6.01
CA HIS A 134 21.15 1.23 6.94
C HIS A 134 20.82 0.80 8.37
N SER A 135 19.85 -0.10 8.56
CA SER A 135 19.47 -0.60 9.89
C SER A 135 20.60 -1.40 10.55
N THR A 136 21.27 -2.28 9.80
CA THR A 136 22.43 -3.05 10.29
C THR A 136 23.64 -2.17 10.60
N ARG A 137 23.87 -1.07 9.88
CA ARG A 137 24.92 -0.09 10.25
C ARG A 137 24.67 0.55 11.60
N LYS A 138 23.40 0.86 11.92
CA LYS A 138 23.02 1.37 13.24
C LYS A 138 23.19 0.31 14.32
N ALA A 139 22.66 -0.89 14.10
CA ALA A 139 22.82 -2.02 15.02
C ALA A 139 24.30 -2.34 15.30
N LYS A 140 25.16 -2.37 14.26
CA LYS A 140 26.61 -2.58 14.41
C LYS A 140 27.29 -1.48 15.23
N ARG A 141 26.91 -0.21 15.03
CA ARG A 141 27.43 0.90 15.85
C ARG A 141 26.99 0.80 17.30
N ASP A 142 25.75 0.39 17.55
CA ASP A 142 25.23 0.22 18.90
C ASP A 142 25.89 -0.98 19.60
N SER A 143 26.14 -2.08 18.88
CA SER A 143 26.94 -3.22 19.39
C SER A 143 28.39 -2.85 19.66
N ALA A 144 29.03 -2.06 18.79
CA ALA A 144 30.39 -1.56 19.02
C ALA A 144 30.46 -0.68 20.27
N ARG A 145 29.48 0.19 20.50
CA ARG A 145 29.38 1.00 21.72
C ARG A 145 29.14 0.17 22.99
N LEU A 146 28.42 -0.93 22.89
CA LEU A 146 28.26 -1.88 24.00
C LEU A 146 29.59 -2.58 24.31
N LEU A 147 30.36 -2.97 23.29
CA LEU A 147 31.71 -3.49 23.47
C LEU A 147 32.66 -2.46 24.08
N ASP A 148 32.62 -1.20 23.65
CA ASP A 148 33.43 -0.11 24.24
C ASP A 148 33.09 0.11 25.73
N LYS A 149 31.82 -0.05 26.12
CA LYS A 149 31.41 0.02 27.54
C LYS A 149 31.90 -1.17 28.38
N VAL A 150 32.07 -2.34 27.76
CA VAL A 150 32.59 -3.54 28.43
C VAL A 150 34.11 -3.51 28.49
N ALA A 151 34.77 -2.96 27.46
CA ALA A 151 36.22 -2.88 27.34
C ALA A 151 36.83 -1.62 27.97
N GLY A 152 36.05 -0.55 28.17
CA GLY A 152 36.49 0.71 28.79
C GLY A 152 36.18 0.84 30.27
N ASN A 153 35.87 -0.28 30.94
CA ASN A 153 35.57 -0.33 32.37
C ASN A 153 36.71 -1.03 33.14
N ASP A 154 37.93 -0.53 32.91
CA ASP A 154 39.09 -0.67 33.80
C ASP A 154 39.22 0.59 34.67
#